data_AF-A5L6Q0-F1
#
_entry.id   AF-A5L6Q0-F1
#
_cell.length_a   1.000
_cell.length_b   1.000
_cell.length_c   1.000
_cell.angle_alpha   90.00
_cell.angle_beta   90.00
_cell.angle_gamma   90.00
#
_symmetry.space_group_name_H-M   'P 1'
#
loop_
_entity.id
_entity.type
_entity.pdbx_description
1 polymer ?
#
loop_
_entity_poly.entity_id
_entity_poly.type
_entity_poly.pdbx_seq_one_letter_code
_entity_poly.pdbx_strand_id
1 'polypeptide(L)'
;MQCLAAVARYNGRAKSYFRDSVTGKTVDEPIGYSDQMQYFECKDPNKCIWDRLPIALQEVAIDIERLPNWINDVRQIVDAHPRTCFPLNGIYFRFGKASDSYLGMSAGRDTAFVGIEYTLRKEGKKEPKNYFVNLEIEQMSLRKYDARPHWGKNSVAIFEDMPSRFPMWPEFLQAKAELDPFDTFTNPFWERVSGETPLEDYLKPGCNVRGECYCQEDAHCQSGTTCQSGLYFTDARICRK
;
A
#
# COMPACT_ATOMS: atom_id res chain seq x y z
N MET A 1 -6.13 21.41 3.20
CA MET A 1 -6.28 20.90 1.81
C MET A 1 -6.56 19.40 1.76
N GLN A 2 -5.71 18.49 2.28
CA GLN A 2 -5.95 17.03 2.19
C GLN A 2 -7.34 16.60 2.67
N CYS A 3 -7.77 17.07 3.85
CA CYS A 3 -9.11 16.78 4.40
C CYS A 3 -10.25 17.33 3.55
N LEU A 4 -10.11 18.58 3.10
CA LEU A 4 -11.09 19.19 2.21
C LEU A 4 -11.19 18.41 0.89
N ALA A 5 -10.06 17.95 0.34
CA ALA A 5 -10.03 17.14 -0.87
C ALA A 5 -10.67 15.76 -0.66
N ALA A 6 -10.35 15.07 0.45
CA ALA A 6 -10.96 13.79 0.80
C ALA A 6 -12.48 13.92 0.98
N VAL A 7 -12.95 14.92 1.73
CA VAL A 7 -14.39 15.18 1.94
C VAL A 7 -15.09 15.57 0.63
N ALA A 8 -14.51 16.47 -0.16
CA ALA A 8 -15.08 16.88 -1.44
C ALA A 8 -15.19 15.69 -2.41
N ARG A 9 -14.18 14.80 -2.43
CA ARG A 9 -14.20 13.60 -3.26
C ARG A 9 -15.18 12.55 -2.75
N TYR A 10 -15.26 12.32 -1.44
CA TYR A 10 -16.26 11.42 -0.85
C TYR A 10 -17.67 11.86 -1.25
N ASN A 11 -18.00 13.14 -1.04
CA ASN A 11 -19.30 13.69 -1.40
C ASN A 11 -19.54 13.71 -2.91
N GLY A 12 -18.49 13.90 -3.71
CA GLY A 12 -18.55 13.82 -5.17
C GLY A 12 -18.82 12.40 -5.67
N ARG A 13 -18.06 11.41 -5.19
CA ARG A 13 -18.19 9.99 -5.58
C ARG A 13 -19.44 9.32 -5.02
N ALA A 14 -19.82 9.61 -3.79
CA ALA A 14 -21.06 9.09 -3.18
C ALA A 14 -22.33 9.55 -3.93
N LYS A 15 -22.22 10.60 -4.75
CA LYS A 15 -23.28 11.11 -5.63
C LYS A 15 -22.96 10.92 -7.12
N SER A 16 -21.84 10.27 -7.46
CA SER A 16 -21.39 10.14 -8.85
C SER A 16 -22.04 8.94 -9.49
N TYR A 17 -22.76 9.20 -10.58
CA TYR A 17 -23.11 8.19 -11.56
C TYR A 17 -21.92 7.94 -12.50
N PHE A 18 -21.94 6.82 -13.22
CA PHE A 18 -21.05 6.62 -14.34
C PHE A 18 -21.67 7.19 -15.60
N ARG A 19 -20.88 7.80 -16.47
CA ARG A 19 -21.37 8.34 -17.74
C ARG A 19 -20.80 7.51 -18.87
N ASP A 20 -21.68 6.94 -19.67
CA ASP A 20 -21.29 6.25 -20.90
C ASP A 20 -20.61 7.26 -21.84
N SER A 21 -19.38 6.97 -22.26
CA SER A 21 -18.54 7.91 -23.03
C SER A 21 -19.02 8.10 -24.47
N VAL A 22 -19.84 7.18 -24.99
CA VAL A 22 -20.36 7.21 -26.37
C VAL A 22 -21.70 7.94 -26.42
N THR A 23 -22.62 7.58 -25.52
CA THR A 23 -24.00 8.09 -25.50
C THR A 23 -24.17 9.31 -24.59
N GLY A 24 -23.22 9.54 -23.68
CA GLY A 24 -23.30 10.61 -22.69
C GLY A 24 -24.40 10.42 -21.65
N LYS A 25 -25.01 9.23 -21.57
CA LYS A 25 -26.06 8.94 -20.59
C LYS A 25 -25.47 8.57 -19.23
N THR A 26 -26.18 8.96 -18.19
CA THR A 26 -25.96 8.50 -16.82
C THR A 26 -26.33 7.02 -16.71
N VAL A 27 -25.46 6.23 -16.10
CA VAL A 27 -25.64 4.83 -15.77
C VAL A 27 -25.52 4.69 -14.25
N ASP A 28 -26.58 4.17 -13.64
CA ASP A 28 -26.61 3.83 -12.23
C ASP A 28 -26.14 2.37 -12.08
N GLU A 29 -25.19 2.14 -11.17
CA GLU A 29 -24.64 0.81 -10.85
C GLU A 29 -24.14 0.01 -12.08
N PRO A 30 -23.27 0.58 -12.94
CA PRO A 30 -22.79 -0.15 -14.11
C PRO A 30 -22.00 -1.39 -13.69
N ILE A 31 -22.26 -2.48 -14.40
CA ILE A 31 -21.47 -3.71 -14.34
C ILE A 31 -20.87 -3.90 -15.73
N GLY A 32 -19.56 -4.09 -15.80
CA GLY A 32 -18.84 -4.19 -17.06
C GLY A 32 -17.36 -4.48 -16.85
N TYR A 33 -16.63 -4.65 -17.95
CA TYR A 33 -15.19 -4.86 -17.90
C TYR A 33 -14.48 -3.58 -17.49
N SER A 34 -13.42 -3.70 -16.68
CA SER A 34 -12.74 -2.54 -16.07
C SER A 34 -12.22 -1.54 -17.09
N ASP A 35 -11.77 -2.01 -18.25
CA ASP A 35 -11.29 -1.22 -19.38
C ASP A 35 -12.42 -0.41 -20.06
N GLN A 36 -13.67 -0.83 -19.90
CA GLN A 36 -14.85 -0.14 -20.41
C GLN A 36 -15.53 0.76 -19.38
N MET A 37 -15.30 0.51 -18.09
CA MET A 37 -15.94 1.26 -17.00
C MET A 37 -15.10 2.42 -16.46
N GLN A 38 -13.78 2.39 -16.64
CA GLN A 38 -12.88 3.40 -16.10
C GLN A 38 -12.15 4.13 -17.22
N TYR A 39 -12.64 5.33 -17.53
CA TYR A 39 -11.97 6.28 -18.41
C TYR A 39 -11.53 7.50 -17.61
N PHE A 40 -10.23 7.78 -17.60
CA PHE A 40 -9.67 8.97 -16.98
C PHE A 40 -9.09 9.87 -18.07
N GLU A 41 -9.67 11.05 -18.24
CA GLU A 41 -9.14 12.08 -19.13
C GLU A 41 -9.00 13.40 -18.38
N CYS A 42 -7.89 14.08 -18.63
CA CYS A 42 -7.74 15.47 -18.21
C CYS A 42 -8.47 16.37 -19.18
N LYS A 43 -9.37 17.20 -18.66
CA LYS A 43 -10.00 18.27 -19.45
C LYS A 43 -8.97 19.21 -20.09
N ASP A 44 -7.82 19.40 -19.45
CA ASP A 44 -6.64 20.09 -19.99
C ASP A 44 -5.43 19.16 -19.83
N PRO A 45 -4.87 18.62 -20.93
CA PRO A 45 -3.74 17.69 -20.89
C PRO A 45 -2.49 18.26 -20.19
N ASN A 46 -2.35 19.58 -20.13
CA ASN A 46 -1.22 20.26 -19.49
C ASN A 46 -1.47 20.61 -18.01
N LYS A 47 -2.65 20.28 -17.48
CA LYS A 47 -3.05 20.59 -16.11
C LYS A 47 -3.74 19.41 -15.45
N CYS A 48 -3.20 18.21 -15.64
CA CYS A 48 -3.69 17.04 -14.96
C CYS A 48 -3.53 17.17 -13.45
N ILE A 49 -4.54 16.70 -12.72
CA ILE A 49 -4.52 16.81 -11.25
C ILE A 49 -3.44 15.91 -10.64
N TRP A 50 -3.12 14.79 -11.28
CA TRP A 50 -2.07 13.86 -10.87
C TRP A 50 -0.65 14.43 -11.08
N ASP A 51 -0.45 15.39 -11.99
CA ASP A 51 0.86 16.07 -12.13
C ASP A 51 1.19 16.94 -10.90
N ARG A 52 0.16 17.35 -10.15
CA ARG A 52 0.29 18.29 -9.01
C ARG A 52 0.18 17.60 -7.66
N LEU A 53 -0.53 16.47 -7.60
CA LEU A 53 -0.69 15.63 -6.42
C LEU A 53 0.16 14.37 -6.59
N PRO A 54 1.31 14.27 -5.89
CA PRO A 54 2.09 13.06 -5.93
C PRO A 54 1.30 12.00 -5.14
N ILE A 55 0.67 11.07 -5.85
CA ILE A 55 -0.10 9.98 -5.27
C ILE A 55 0.75 8.72 -5.41
N ALA A 56 0.87 7.96 -4.33
CA ALA A 56 1.34 6.59 -4.38
C ALA A 56 0.18 5.64 -4.15
N LEU A 57 0.35 4.46 -4.73
CA LEU A 57 -0.53 3.32 -4.55
C LEU A 57 0.22 2.31 -3.69
N GLN A 58 -0.24 2.07 -2.48
CA GLN A 58 0.16 0.89 -1.72
C GLN A 58 -0.78 -0.26 -2.09
N GLU A 59 -0.26 -1.48 -2.17
CA GLU A 59 -1.11 -2.64 -2.42
C GLU A 59 -0.60 -3.89 -1.73
N VAL A 60 -1.52 -4.61 -1.10
CA VAL A 60 -1.28 -5.90 -0.46
C VAL A 60 -2.35 -6.91 -0.86
N ALA A 61 -2.04 -8.20 -0.73
CA ALA A 61 -2.95 -9.31 -0.94
C ALA A 61 -3.17 -10.06 0.36
N ILE A 62 -4.43 -10.22 0.75
CA ILE A 62 -4.84 -11.05 1.90
C ILE A 62 -5.67 -12.23 1.43
N ASP A 63 -5.68 -13.28 2.22
CA ASP A 63 -6.66 -14.36 2.09
C ASP A 63 -8.07 -13.77 2.05
N ILE A 64 -8.84 -14.14 1.02
CA ILE A 64 -10.19 -13.62 0.81
C ILE A 64 -11.11 -13.89 2.01
N GLU A 65 -10.94 -15.01 2.71
CA GLU A 65 -11.76 -15.36 3.88
C GLU A 65 -11.51 -14.43 5.07
N ARG A 66 -10.33 -13.80 5.12
CA ARG A 66 -9.95 -12.88 6.21
C ARG A 66 -10.35 -11.43 5.93
N LEU A 67 -10.78 -11.10 4.72
CA LEU A 67 -11.13 -9.75 4.31
C LEU A 67 -12.21 -9.09 5.20
N PRO A 68 -13.31 -9.76 5.62
CA PRO A 68 -14.31 -9.12 6.47
C PRO A 68 -13.73 -8.62 7.80
N ASN A 69 -12.86 -9.42 8.43
CA ASN A 69 -12.18 -9.05 9.66
C ASN A 69 -11.19 -7.90 9.42
N TRP A 70 -10.46 -7.94 8.31
CA TRP A 70 -9.54 -6.87 7.92
C TRP A 70 -10.27 -5.53 7.78
N ILE A 71 -11.44 -5.52 7.11
CA ILE A 71 -12.25 -4.30 6.95
C ILE A 71 -12.69 -3.75 8.32
N ASN A 72 -13.10 -4.63 9.25
CA ASN A 72 -13.52 -4.20 10.59
C ASN A 72 -12.37 -3.56 11.36
N ASP A 73 -11.17 -4.15 11.32
CA ASP A 73 -10.01 -3.57 11.98
C ASP A 73 -9.58 -2.25 11.34
N VAL A 74 -9.64 -2.13 10.01
CA VAL A 74 -9.35 -0.85 9.33
C VAL A 74 -10.33 0.24 9.78
N ARG A 75 -11.61 -0.07 10.00
CA ARG A 75 -12.57 0.88 10.58
C ARG A 75 -12.11 1.33 11.97
N GLN A 76 -11.69 0.41 12.82
CA GLN A 76 -11.19 0.75 14.16
C GLN A 76 -9.94 1.64 14.11
N ILE A 77 -8.99 1.37 13.20
CA ILE A 77 -7.81 2.22 13.00
C ILE A 77 -8.24 3.63 12.56
N VAL A 78 -9.19 3.75 11.63
CA VAL A 78 -9.69 5.05 11.15
C VAL A 78 -10.40 5.81 12.27
N ASP A 79 -11.25 5.13 13.05
CA ASP A 79 -11.99 5.72 14.17
C ASP A 79 -11.06 6.22 15.28
N ALA A 80 -9.96 5.51 15.53
CA ALA A 80 -8.91 5.94 16.47
C ALA A 80 -8.16 7.20 16.01
N HIS A 81 -8.25 7.56 14.73
CA HIS A 81 -7.58 8.71 14.14
C HIS A 81 -8.56 9.75 13.55
N PRO A 82 -9.42 10.37 14.36
CA PRO A 82 -10.53 11.21 13.88
C PRO A 82 -10.08 12.50 13.16
N ARG A 83 -8.80 12.86 13.26
CA ARG A 83 -8.20 14.01 12.57
C ARG A 83 -7.52 13.64 11.25
N THR A 84 -7.52 12.37 10.90
CA THR A 84 -6.89 11.85 9.69
C THR A 84 -7.86 11.89 8.52
N CYS A 85 -7.31 12.20 7.35
CA CYS A 85 -8.06 12.40 6.13
C CYS A 85 -7.70 11.26 5.19
N PHE A 86 -8.28 10.10 5.51
CA PHE A 86 -7.99 8.80 4.92
C PHE A 86 -9.29 8.08 4.55
N PRO A 87 -9.27 7.26 3.48
CA PRO A 87 -8.25 7.22 2.41
C PRO A 87 -8.35 8.45 1.48
N LEU A 88 -7.36 8.69 0.62
CA LEU A 88 -7.41 9.84 -0.30
C LEU A 88 -8.54 9.70 -1.34
N ASN A 89 -8.63 8.52 -1.96
CA ASN A 89 -9.57 8.20 -3.03
C ASN A 89 -10.37 6.90 -2.79
N GLY A 90 -10.29 6.33 -1.59
CA GLY A 90 -10.89 5.04 -1.26
C GLY A 90 -9.86 3.95 -0.99
N ILE A 91 -10.36 2.79 -0.58
CA ILE A 91 -9.64 1.52 -0.58
C ILE A 91 -10.25 0.69 -1.71
N TYR A 92 -9.41 0.22 -2.63
CA TYR A 92 -9.84 -0.55 -3.77
C TYR A 92 -9.71 -2.04 -3.46
N PHE A 93 -10.77 -2.78 -3.71
CA PHE A 93 -10.79 -4.23 -3.58
C PHE A 93 -10.85 -4.86 -4.95
N ARG A 94 -9.99 -5.85 -5.19
CA ARG A 94 -10.06 -6.75 -6.33
C ARG A 94 -9.95 -8.18 -5.82
N PHE A 95 -10.43 -9.13 -6.61
CA PHE A 95 -10.45 -10.54 -6.21
C PHE A 95 -9.81 -11.37 -7.31
N GLY A 96 -9.05 -12.37 -6.91
CA GLY A 96 -8.42 -13.31 -7.83
C GLY A 96 -8.30 -14.69 -7.22
N LYS A 97 -8.24 -15.70 -8.10
CA LYS A 97 -8.02 -17.08 -7.71
C LYS A 97 -6.57 -17.32 -7.31
N ALA A 98 -6.38 -18.40 -6.55
CA ALA A 98 -5.05 -18.95 -6.28
C ALA A 98 -4.24 -19.11 -7.58
N SER A 99 -2.96 -18.78 -7.50
CA SER A 99 -1.97 -19.02 -8.55
C SER A 99 -0.94 -20.06 -8.07
N ASP A 100 -0.37 -20.79 -9.02
CA ASP A 100 0.77 -21.70 -8.85
C ASP A 100 2.13 -20.99 -8.85
N SER A 101 2.17 -19.67 -9.08
CA SER A 101 3.40 -18.88 -9.04
C SER A 101 4.10 -19.00 -7.67
N TYR A 102 5.43 -19.02 -7.65
CA TYR A 102 6.18 -19.19 -6.40
C TYR A 102 6.10 -17.96 -5.48
N LEU A 103 6.29 -16.77 -6.05
CA LEU A 103 6.33 -15.49 -5.32
C LEU A 103 5.15 -14.56 -5.65
N GLY A 104 4.11 -15.06 -6.33
CA GLY A 104 2.95 -14.24 -6.65
C GLY A 104 2.11 -13.93 -5.42
N MET A 105 1.50 -12.76 -5.41
CA MET A 105 0.64 -12.31 -4.30
C MET A 105 -0.50 -13.30 -3.97
N SER A 106 -1.04 -13.99 -4.98
CA SER A 106 -2.09 -15.02 -4.83
C SER A 106 -1.57 -16.46 -4.80
N ALA A 107 -0.26 -16.67 -4.58
CA ALA A 107 0.34 -18.00 -4.55
C ALA A 107 -0.38 -18.94 -3.55
N GLY A 108 -0.99 -20.01 -4.06
CA GLY A 108 -1.66 -21.03 -3.26
C GLY A 108 -2.94 -20.61 -2.52
N ARG A 109 -3.49 -19.40 -2.73
CA ARG A 109 -4.76 -19.00 -2.08
C ARG A 109 -5.61 -18.02 -2.88
N ASP A 110 -6.93 -18.19 -2.81
CA ASP A 110 -7.88 -17.19 -3.29
C ASP A 110 -7.69 -15.90 -2.49
N THR A 111 -7.62 -14.78 -3.20
CA THR A 111 -7.00 -13.57 -2.67
C THR A 111 -7.87 -12.35 -2.91
N ALA A 112 -8.02 -11.54 -1.87
CA ALA A 112 -8.45 -10.15 -1.97
C ALA A 112 -7.21 -9.24 -2.08
N PHE A 113 -7.12 -8.51 -3.18
CA PHE A 113 -6.13 -7.45 -3.38
C PHE A 113 -6.70 -6.14 -2.85
N VAL A 114 -5.93 -5.48 -2.00
CA VAL A 114 -6.31 -4.28 -1.29
C VAL A 114 -5.36 -3.15 -1.67
N GLY A 115 -5.87 -2.20 -2.44
CA GLY A 115 -5.13 -1.01 -2.87
C GLY A 115 -5.50 0.22 -2.05
N ILE A 116 -4.52 0.96 -1.55
CA ILE A 116 -4.71 2.21 -0.80
C ILE A 116 -3.94 3.32 -1.51
N GLU A 117 -4.65 4.37 -1.91
CA GLU A 117 -4.03 5.59 -2.41
C GLU A 117 -3.71 6.55 -1.26
N TYR A 118 -2.45 6.97 -1.19
CA TYR A 118 -1.99 7.96 -0.24
C TYR A 118 -1.17 9.05 -0.94
N THR A 119 -1.11 10.22 -0.32
CA THR A 119 -0.26 11.30 -0.83
C THR A 119 1.19 10.94 -0.53
N LEU A 120 2.07 11.01 -1.51
CA LEU A 120 3.50 10.94 -1.28
C LEU A 120 3.99 12.23 -0.62
N ARG A 121 4.96 12.08 0.27
CA ARG A 121 5.71 13.21 0.77
C ARG A 121 6.56 13.79 -0.37
N LYS A 122 6.47 15.10 -0.58
CA LYS A 122 7.50 15.81 -1.37
C LYS A 122 8.69 16.09 -0.47
N GLU A 123 9.89 15.92 -0.99
CA GLU A 123 11.12 16.24 -0.25
C GLU A 123 11.06 17.66 0.35
N GLY A 124 11.52 17.80 1.60
CA GLY A 124 11.44 19.05 2.34
C GLY A 124 10.04 19.47 2.81
N LYS A 125 8.99 18.65 2.59
CA LYS A 125 7.63 18.89 3.12
C LYS A 125 7.33 18.00 4.34
N LYS A 126 6.34 18.41 5.13
CA LYS A 126 5.81 17.65 6.28
C LYS A 126 5.13 16.37 5.79
N GLU A 127 5.15 15.34 6.62
CA GLU A 127 4.38 14.12 6.37
C GLU A 127 2.91 14.41 6.08
N PRO A 128 2.33 13.78 5.05
CA PRO A 128 0.89 13.73 4.83
C PRO A 128 0.16 13.28 6.10
N LYS A 129 -0.98 13.92 6.42
CA LYS A 129 -1.73 13.63 7.65
C LYS A 129 -2.31 12.22 7.71
N ASN A 130 -2.20 11.44 6.64
CA ASN A 130 -2.70 10.07 6.53
C ASN A 130 -1.59 9.00 6.52
N TYR A 131 -0.32 9.39 6.52
CA TYR A 131 0.78 8.45 6.35
C TYR A 131 0.88 7.43 7.49
N PHE A 132 0.79 7.88 8.75
CA PHE A 132 0.84 7.00 9.92
C PHE A 132 -0.35 6.03 10.00
N VAL A 133 -1.55 6.46 9.57
CA VAL A 133 -2.72 5.56 9.49
C VAL A 133 -2.49 4.48 8.43
N ASN A 134 -1.94 4.86 7.27
CA ASN A 134 -1.60 3.91 6.23
C ASN A 134 -0.53 2.91 6.70
N LEU A 135 0.51 3.37 7.41
CA LEU A 135 1.54 2.51 7.99
C LEU A 135 1.01 1.55 9.06
N GLU A 136 0.02 1.96 9.86
CA GLU A 136 -0.62 1.08 10.83
C GLU A 136 -1.44 -0.01 10.13
N ILE A 137 -2.22 0.35 9.11
CA ILE A 137 -2.97 -0.59 8.28
C ILE A 137 -2.01 -1.55 7.53
N GLU A 138 -0.91 -1.04 7.00
CA GLU A 138 0.12 -1.81 6.31
C GLU A 138 0.71 -2.90 7.23
N GLN A 139 1.22 -2.50 8.40
CA GLN A 139 1.81 -3.42 9.36
C GLN A 139 0.79 -4.41 9.92
N MET A 140 -0.45 -3.99 10.16
CA MET A 140 -1.53 -4.89 10.55
C MET A 140 -1.80 -5.92 9.45
N SER A 141 -1.87 -5.48 8.20
CA SER A 141 -2.07 -6.38 7.05
C SER A 141 -0.98 -7.45 7.01
N LEU A 142 0.28 -7.05 7.14
CA LEU A 142 1.41 -7.96 7.14
C LEU A 142 1.42 -8.91 8.35
N ARG A 143 1.29 -8.37 9.58
CA ARG A 143 1.55 -9.11 10.82
C ARG A 143 0.35 -9.91 11.32
N LYS A 144 -0.87 -9.38 11.17
CA LYS A 144 -2.10 -10.05 11.62
C LYS A 144 -2.77 -10.87 10.52
N TYR A 145 -2.70 -10.40 9.28
CA TYR A 145 -3.43 -11.00 8.16
C TYR A 145 -2.56 -11.80 7.20
N ASP A 146 -1.26 -11.92 7.48
CA ASP A 146 -0.30 -12.59 6.61
C ASP A 146 -0.37 -12.04 5.17
N ALA A 147 -0.50 -10.71 5.04
CA ALA A 147 -0.61 -10.10 3.73
C ALA A 147 0.69 -10.24 2.94
N ARG A 148 0.56 -10.33 1.61
CA ARG A 148 1.68 -10.32 0.68
C ARG A 148 1.72 -8.99 -0.06
N PRO A 149 2.82 -8.24 -0.01
CA PRO A 149 2.90 -6.95 -0.67
C PRO A 149 2.99 -7.09 -2.20
N HIS A 150 2.44 -6.11 -2.92
CA HIS A 150 2.67 -5.97 -4.34
C HIS A 150 4.12 -5.53 -4.62
N TRP A 151 4.87 -6.35 -5.35
CA TRP A 151 6.30 -6.15 -5.65
C TRP A 151 6.64 -4.77 -6.24
N GLY A 152 5.78 -4.20 -7.10
CA GLY A 152 6.06 -2.95 -7.82
C GLY A 152 5.34 -1.68 -7.32
N LYS A 153 4.74 -1.65 -6.13
CA LYS A 153 3.88 -0.52 -5.69
C LYS A 153 4.24 0.09 -4.34
N ASN A 154 4.92 -0.65 -3.48
CA ASN A 154 5.07 -0.29 -2.07
C ASN A 154 6.42 0.36 -1.76
N SER A 155 6.49 1.00 -0.58
CA SER A 155 7.78 1.37 0.02
C SER A 155 8.56 0.11 0.41
N VAL A 156 9.89 0.20 0.48
CA VAL A 156 10.72 -1.00 0.68
C VAL A 156 10.59 -1.60 2.09
N ALA A 157 10.15 -0.81 3.08
CA ALA A 157 9.91 -1.27 4.45
C ALA A 157 8.89 -2.43 4.53
N ILE A 158 7.88 -2.46 3.65
CA ILE A 158 6.84 -3.50 3.67
C ILE A 158 7.39 -4.92 3.41
N PHE A 159 8.56 -5.01 2.76
CA PHE A 159 9.16 -6.27 2.34
C PHE A 159 10.07 -6.87 3.43
N GLU A 160 9.82 -6.55 4.70
CA GLU A 160 10.44 -7.24 5.83
C GLU A 160 9.99 -8.71 5.90
N ASP A 161 10.96 -9.62 6.01
CA ASP A 161 10.73 -11.06 6.18
C ASP A 161 9.86 -11.68 5.07
N MET A 162 10.17 -11.39 3.80
CA MET A 162 9.47 -12.02 2.67
C MET A 162 9.67 -13.53 2.57
N PRO A 163 10.84 -14.13 2.89
CA PRO A 163 11.01 -15.57 2.80
C PRO A 163 9.97 -16.37 3.59
N SER A 164 9.56 -15.88 4.77
CA SER A 164 8.56 -16.56 5.60
C SER A 164 7.13 -16.53 5.02
N ARG A 165 6.84 -15.58 4.11
CA ARG A 165 5.49 -15.35 3.54
C ARG A 165 5.18 -16.17 2.30
N PHE A 166 6.20 -16.75 1.67
CA PHE A 166 6.09 -17.49 0.43
C PHE A 166 6.56 -18.93 0.65
N PRO A 167 5.65 -19.91 0.74
CA PRO A 167 6.01 -21.30 0.96
C PRO A 167 6.99 -21.87 -0.08
N MET A 168 6.90 -21.39 -1.32
CA MET A 168 7.74 -21.80 -2.45
C MET A 168 9.03 -20.97 -2.58
N TRP A 169 9.42 -20.24 -1.53
CA TRP A 169 10.65 -19.43 -1.54
C TRP A 169 11.90 -20.27 -1.80
N PRO A 170 12.12 -21.44 -1.16
CA PRO A 170 13.29 -22.28 -1.43
C PRO A 170 13.37 -22.74 -2.90
N GLU A 171 12.24 -23.15 -3.49
CA GLU A 171 12.17 -23.57 -4.89
C GLU A 171 12.41 -22.41 -5.85
N PHE A 172 11.98 -21.19 -5.49
CA PHE A 172 12.33 -20.00 -6.24
C PHE A 172 13.83 -19.74 -6.20
N LEU A 173 14.47 -19.86 -5.03
CA LEU A 173 15.93 -19.70 -4.93
C LEU A 173 16.68 -20.75 -5.75
N GLN A 174 16.20 -22.01 -5.76
CA GLN A 174 16.77 -23.05 -6.60
C GLN A 174 16.66 -22.68 -8.09
N ALA A 175 15.47 -22.29 -8.55
CA ALA A 175 15.27 -21.87 -9.93
C ALA A 175 16.12 -20.65 -10.29
N LYS A 176 16.27 -19.68 -9.37
CA LYS A 176 17.15 -18.52 -9.56
C LYS A 176 18.60 -18.97 -9.75
N ALA A 177 19.11 -19.86 -8.91
CA ALA A 177 20.50 -20.34 -9.01
C ALA A 177 20.77 -21.11 -10.31
N GLU A 178 19.77 -21.84 -10.83
CA GLU A 178 19.88 -22.55 -12.11
C GLU A 178 19.85 -21.59 -13.31
N LEU A 179 19.01 -20.54 -13.26
CA LEU A 179 18.78 -19.62 -14.37
C LEU A 179 19.74 -18.42 -14.39
N ASP A 180 20.25 -18.01 -13.23
CA ASP A 180 21.15 -16.86 -13.05
C ASP A 180 22.31 -17.24 -12.11
N PRO A 181 23.21 -18.17 -12.51
CA PRO A 181 24.26 -18.72 -11.66
C PRO A 181 25.35 -17.71 -11.28
N PHE A 182 25.35 -16.52 -11.88
CA PHE A 182 26.31 -15.45 -11.60
C PHE A 182 25.66 -14.24 -10.93
N ASP A 183 24.40 -14.35 -10.51
CA ASP A 183 23.65 -13.26 -9.88
C ASP A 183 23.61 -11.97 -10.72
N THR A 184 23.59 -12.09 -12.04
CA THR A 184 23.59 -10.97 -12.98
C THR A 184 22.36 -10.09 -12.83
N PHE A 185 21.23 -10.67 -12.40
CA PHE A 185 19.97 -9.95 -12.21
C PHE A 185 19.67 -9.61 -10.75
N THR A 186 20.57 -9.95 -9.82
CA THR A 186 20.46 -9.54 -8.41
C THR A 186 20.67 -8.03 -8.30
N ASN A 187 19.87 -7.38 -7.45
CA ASN A 187 19.95 -5.95 -7.22
C ASN A 187 19.72 -5.63 -5.73
N PRO A 188 19.97 -4.39 -5.28
CA PRO A 188 19.81 -4.02 -3.87
C PRO A 188 18.39 -4.20 -3.32
N PHE A 189 17.37 -4.21 -4.18
CA PHE A 189 16.01 -4.53 -3.75
C PHE A 189 15.91 -6.02 -3.43
N TRP A 190 16.41 -6.91 -4.30
CA TRP A 190 16.45 -8.35 -4.05
C TRP A 190 17.22 -8.68 -2.77
N GLU A 191 18.46 -8.18 -2.65
CA GLU A 191 19.33 -8.42 -1.49
C GLU A 191 18.64 -8.05 -0.17
N ARG A 192 17.84 -6.98 -0.20
CA ARG A 192 17.05 -6.55 0.94
C ARG A 192 15.88 -7.49 1.23
N VAL A 193 15.06 -7.80 0.23
CA VAL A 193 13.83 -8.59 0.45
C VAL A 193 14.14 -10.06 0.72
N SER A 194 15.27 -10.58 0.24
CA SER A 194 15.74 -11.93 0.52
C SER A 194 16.40 -12.08 1.89
N GLY A 195 16.77 -10.96 2.53
CA GLY A 195 17.49 -10.94 3.80
C GLY A 195 18.99 -11.16 3.66
N GLU A 196 19.55 -11.06 2.44
CA GLU A 196 21.00 -11.07 2.21
C GLU A 196 21.67 -9.85 2.86
N THR A 197 20.98 -8.71 2.91
CA THR A 197 21.40 -7.54 3.69
C THR A 197 20.61 -7.45 5.01
N PRO A 198 21.29 -7.31 6.17
CA PRO A 198 20.62 -7.17 7.45
C PRO A 198 19.74 -5.92 7.56
N LEU A 199 18.67 -5.99 8.36
CA LEU A 199 17.74 -4.87 8.55
C LEU A 199 18.45 -3.62 9.12
N GLU A 200 19.46 -3.84 9.97
CA GLU A 200 20.23 -2.83 10.68
C GLU A 200 20.95 -1.85 9.73
N ASP A 201 21.28 -2.31 8.52
CA ASP A 201 21.92 -1.47 7.51
C ASP A 201 20.97 -0.37 7.00
N TYR A 202 19.66 -0.57 7.17
CA TYR A 202 18.62 0.37 6.75
C TYR A 202 18.05 1.21 7.90
N LEU A 203 18.38 0.88 9.15
CA LEU A 203 17.99 1.63 10.34
C LEU A 203 18.90 2.86 10.51
N LYS A 204 18.70 3.85 9.63
CA LYS A 204 19.43 5.13 9.63
C LYS A 204 18.50 6.28 10.02
N PRO A 205 19.01 7.38 10.59
CA PRO A 205 18.20 8.54 10.90
C PRO A 205 17.31 8.97 9.73
N GLY A 206 16.02 9.14 9.99
CA GLY A 206 14.99 9.47 9.00
C GLY A 206 14.59 8.33 8.05
N CYS A 207 14.94 7.06 8.30
CA CYS A 207 14.58 5.95 7.40
C CYS A 207 13.06 5.77 7.24
N ASN A 208 12.25 5.99 8.27
CA ASN A 208 10.80 5.82 8.17
C ASN A 208 10.19 6.86 7.22
N VAL A 209 10.71 8.09 7.29
CA VAL A 209 10.34 9.21 6.42
C VAL A 209 10.68 8.94 4.95
N ARG A 210 11.70 8.12 4.68
CA ARG A 210 12.09 7.68 3.34
C ARG A 210 11.37 6.40 2.90
N GLY A 211 10.54 5.79 3.76
CA GLY A 211 9.89 4.51 3.49
C GLY A 211 10.85 3.32 3.51
N GLU A 212 11.99 3.47 4.18
CA GLU A 212 13.09 2.49 4.26
C GLU A 212 13.02 1.62 5.50
N CYS A 213 12.19 1.96 6.50
CA CYS A 213 12.06 1.17 7.73
C CYS A 213 10.72 1.44 8.43
N TYR A 214 10.26 0.48 9.23
CA TYR A 214 9.40 0.82 10.36
C TYR A 214 10.24 1.38 11.51
N CYS A 215 9.76 2.41 12.18
CA CYS A 215 10.57 3.07 13.21
C CYS A 215 10.84 2.12 14.39
N GLN A 216 12.08 2.13 14.88
CA GLN A 216 12.46 1.47 16.14
C GLN A 216 12.87 2.47 17.24
N GLU A 217 13.23 3.70 16.86
CA GLU A 217 13.70 4.78 17.73
C GLU A 217 13.29 6.12 17.13
N ASP A 218 13.31 7.18 17.93
CA ASP A 218 12.87 8.51 17.52
C ASP A 218 13.70 9.11 16.39
N ALA A 219 14.99 8.73 16.29
CA ALA A 219 15.87 9.21 15.22
C ALA A 219 15.43 8.72 13.82
N HIS A 220 14.66 7.63 13.73
CA HIS A 220 14.08 7.14 12.47
C HIS A 220 12.94 8.03 11.96
N CYS A 221 12.36 8.84 12.84
CA CYS A 221 11.22 9.70 12.55
C CYS A 221 11.62 11.09 12.06
N GLN A 222 10.65 11.85 11.55
CA GLN A 222 10.86 13.26 11.22
C GLN A 222 11.05 14.08 12.51
N SER A 223 11.86 15.13 12.46
CA SER A 223 11.96 16.11 13.56
C SER A 223 10.57 16.57 14.04
N GLY A 224 10.35 16.52 15.35
CA GLY A 224 9.07 16.84 15.99
C GLY A 224 8.05 15.69 15.98
N THR A 225 8.47 14.46 15.66
CA THR A 225 7.72 13.22 15.87
C THR A 225 8.60 12.18 16.55
N THR A 226 7.98 11.25 17.29
CA THR A 226 8.61 10.14 18.00
C THR A 226 8.08 8.81 17.48
N CYS A 227 8.86 7.75 17.67
CA CYS A 227 8.44 6.41 17.31
C CYS A 227 7.48 5.85 18.35
N GLN A 228 6.23 5.60 17.95
CA GLN A 228 5.16 5.20 18.84
C GLN A 228 4.49 3.92 18.31
N SER A 229 3.77 3.23 19.19
CA SER A 229 2.88 2.15 18.77
C SER A 229 1.66 2.68 18.02
N GLY A 230 1.07 1.82 17.19
CA GLY A 230 -0.24 2.06 16.58
C GLY A 230 -1.33 2.34 17.64
N LEU A 231 -2.37 3.09 17.27
CA LEU A 231 -3.45 3.41 18.21
C LEU A 231 -4.41 2.26 18.45
N TYR A 232 -4.62 1.42 17.44
CA TYR A 232 -5.48 0.25 17.52
C TYR A 232 -4.64 -1.03 17.38
N PHE A 233 -3.82 -1.13 16.32
CA PHE A 233 -2.89 -2.23 16.15
C PHE A 233 -1.56 -1.89 16.82
N THR A 234 -1.45 -2.17 18.12
CA THR A 234 -0.31 -1.74 18.97
C THR A 234 1.04 -2.34 18.60
N ASP A 235 1.05 -3.43 17.84
CA ASP A 235 2.27 -4.06 17.31
C ASP A 235 2.85 -3.25 16.14
N ALA A 236 2.09 -2.36 15.51
CA ALA A 236 2.63 -1.42 14.52
C ALA A 236 3.53 -0.38 15.18
N ARG A 237 4.56 0.04 14.44
CA ARG A 237 5.42 1.18 14.79
C ARG A 237 5.24 2.31 13.80
N ILE A 238 4.83 3.47 14.30
CA ILE A 238 4.49 4.65 13.48
C ILE A 238 5.10 5.92 14.07
N CYS A 239 5.59 6.81 13.21
CA CYS A 239 6.11 8.11 13.63
C CYS A 239 4.97 9.11 13.83
N ARG A 240 4.82 9.64 15.05
CA ARG A 240 3.73 10.54 15.42
C ARG A 240 4.18 11.67 16.33
N LYS A 241 3.42 12.76 16.35
CA LYS A 241 3.60 13.88 17.28
C LYS A 241 3.11 13.54 18.68
#